data_AF-A0A817NGY8-F1
#
_entry.id   AF-A0A817NGY8-F1
#
_cell.length_a   1.000
_cell.length_b   1.000
_cell.length_c   1.000
_cell.angle_alpha   90.00
_cell.angle_beta   90.00
_cell.angle_gamma   90.00
#
_symmetry.space_group_name_H-M   'P 1'
#
loop_
_entity.id
_entity.type
_entity.pdbx_description
1 polymer ?
#
loop_
_entity_poly.entity_id
_entity_poly.type
_entity_poly.pdbx_seq_one_letter_code
_entity_poly.pdbx_strand_id
1 'polypeptide(L)'
;MAKYLSGELYREAKNKYTPSAFIVNIYASLIRTINRLKNVFIFIYNHSMVSILKRCPIDYIEQRVFINPHEIIDLLNEVHAHEILIDGIFNGDPHPGNIFLLKNGKIGLIDFGQVQEFSLSRRLKLAKLIVLLAEGTKEEIVQHYVSMGTRTRYMNPYVIEKLARLGFDRDDPEICEGKNAQLFFEGLGK
;
A
#
# COMPACT_ATOMS: atom_id res chain seq x y z
N MET A 1 -27.92 9.87 -1.23
CA MET A 1 -27.47 8.84 -2.19
C MET A 1 -26.43 9.36 -3.18
N ALA A 2 -26.66 10.47 -3.90
CA ALA A 2 -25.68 11.01 -4.87
C ALA A 2 -24.27 11.27 -4.27
N LYS A 3 -24.17 11.88 -3.08
CA LYS A 3 -22.89 12.08 -2.35
C LYS A 3 -22.18 10.81 -1.89
N TYR A 4 -22.94 9.72 -1.74
CA TYR A 4 -22.40 8.42 -1.31
C TYR A 4 -21.78 7.67 -2.49
N LEU A 5 -22.39 7.82 -3.68
CA LEU A 5 -21.93 7.25 -4.94
C LEU A 5 -20.79 8.07 -5.58
N SER A 6 -20.72 9.39 -5.33
CA SER A 6 -19.65 10.26 -5.85
C SER A 6 -18.31 10.15 -5.10
N GLY A 7 -18.26 9.42 -3.97
CA GLY A 7 -17.07 9.32 -3.13
C GLY A 7 -16.71 10.60 -2.36
N GLU A 8 -17.48 11.69 -2.50
CA GLU A 8 -17.24 12.95 -1.80
C GLU A 8 -17.35 12.80 -0.28
N LEU A 9 -18.36 12.04 0.19
CA LEU A 9 -18.52 11.78 1.62
C LEU A 9 -17.32 11.02 2.20
N TYR A 10 -16.73 10.12 1.42
CA TYR A 10 -15.52 9.38 1.78
C TYR A 10 -14.30 10.31 1.80
N ARG A 11 -14.14 11.20 0.82
CA ARG A 11 -13.05 12.19 0.79
C ARG A 11 -13.14 13.18 1.97
N GLU A 12 -14.34 13.67 2.28
CA GLU A 12 -14.59 14.52 3.45
C GLU A 12 -14.32 13.77 4.76
N ALA A 13 -14.79 12.53 4.89
CA ALA A 13 -14.54 11.71 6.07
C ALA A 13 -13.05 11.36 6.22
N LYS A 14 -12.37 11.01 5.12
CA LYS A 14 -10.93 10.75 5.12
C LYS A 14 -10.18 11.98 5.63
N ASN A 15 -10.39 13.15 5.02
CA ASN A 15 -9.73 14.38 5.45
C ASN A 15 -10.08 14.80 6.90
N LYS A 16 -11.28 14.50 7.38
CA LYS A 16 -11.74 14.89 8.73
C LYS A 16 -11.30 13.93 9.83
N TYR A 17 -11.15 12.64 9.54
CA TYR A 17 -10.92 11.60 10.53
C TYR A 17 -9.57 10.88 10.41
N THR A 18 -8.79 11.08 9.35
CA THR A 18 -7.41 10.55 9.31
C THR A 18 -6.49 11.46 10.11
N PRO A 19 -5.96 11.02 11.27
CA PRO A 19 -4.94 11.78 11.98
C PRO A 19 -3.69 11.91 11.09
N SER A 20 -3.05 13.08 11.11
CA SER A 20 -1.83 13.27 10.34
C SER A 20 -0.75 12.28 10.79
N ALA A 21 0.10 11.85 9.86
CA ALA A 21 1.25 10.97 10.15
C ALA A 21 2.06 11.46 11.35
N PHE A 22 2.25 12.78 11.45
CA PHE A 22 2.92 13.43 12.57
C PHE A 22 2.23 13.17 13.92
N ILE A 23 0.91 13.32 14.00
CA ILE A 23 0.15 13.06 15.23
C ILE A 23 0.29 11.59 15.63
N VAL A 24 0.11 10.67 14.69
CA VAL A 24 0.25 9.23 14.95
C VAL A 24 1.65 8.91 15.49
N ASN A 25 2.70 9.50 14.92
CA ASN A 25 4.07 9.31 15.35
C ASN A 25 4.36 9.88 16.75
N ILE A 26 3.78 11.05 17.09
CA ILE A 26 3.89 11.59 18.45
C ILE A 26 3.23 10.64 19.45
N TYR A 27 1.99 10.22 19.21
CA TYR A 27 1.29 9.30 20.09
C TYR A 27 2.04 7.98 20.23
N ALA A 28 2.55 7.45 19.12
CA ALA A 28 3.39 6.26 19.10
C ALA A 28 4.64 6.42 19.98
N SER A 29 5.36 7.53 19.83
CA SER A 29 6.57 7.85 20.60
C SER A 29 6.27 8.00 22.10
N LEU A 30 5.16 8.65 22.44
CA LEU A 30 4.74 8.86 23.81
C LEU A 30 4.37 7.54 24.50
N ILE A 31 3.62 6.66 23.83
CA ILE A 31 3.31 5.31 24.32
C ILE A 31 4.58 4.49 24.54
N ARG A 32 5.53 4.52 23.58
CA ARG A 32 6.84 3.84 23.74
C ARG A 32 7.59 4.34 24.97
N THR A 33 7.58 5.66 25.18
CA THR A 33 8.27 6.29 26.31
C THR A 33 7.64 5.91 27.65
N ILE A 34 6.30 5.93 27.73
CA ILE A 34 5.57 5.48 28.92
C ILE A 34 5.86 4.00 29.21
N ASN A 35 5.86 3.14 28.18
CA ASN A 35 6.15 1.72 28.36
C ASN A 35 7.59 1.49 28.81
N ARG A 36 8.57 2.25 28.29
CA ARG A 36 9.95 2.22 28.79
C ARG A 36 10.02 2.58 30.27
N LEU A 37 9.36 3.66 30.68
CA LEU A 37 9.32 4.07 32.09
C LEU A 37 8.69 2.99 32.98
N LYS A 38 7.53 2.45 32.59
CA LYS A 38 6.90 1.34 33.30
C LYS A 38 7.81 0.11 33.40
N ASN A 39 8.51 -0.23 32.33
CA ASN A 39 9.46 -1.35 32.31
C ASN A 39 10.68 -1.11 33.20
N VAL A 40 11.12 0.13 33.38
CA VAL A 40 12.14 0.47 34.39
C VAL A 40 11.62 0.21 35.80
N PHE A 41 10.38 0.59 36.12
CA PHE A 41 9.78 0.27 37.43
C PHE A 41 9.60 -1.23 37.65
N ILE A 42 9.15 -1.96 36.63
CA ILE A 42 9.03 -3.43 36.66
C ILE A 42 10.41 -4.07 36.85
N PHE A 43 11.44 -3.56 36.18
CA PHE A 43 12.82 -4.03 36.36
C PHE A 43 13.27 -3.85 37.82
N ILE A 44 13.07 -2.67 38.39
CA ILE A 44 13.42 -2.39 39.79
C ILE A 44 12.66 -3.31 40.75
N TYR A 45 11.36 -3.51 40.52
CA TYR A 45 10.54 -4.40 41.33
C TYR A 45 11.00 -5.87 41.25
N ASN A 46 11.22 -6.38 40.03
CA ASN A 46 11.65 -7.76 39.80
C ASN A 46 13.02 -8.06 40.41
N HIS A 47 13.90 -7.06 40.50
CA HIS A 47 15.20 -7.17 41.14
C HIS A 47 15.19 -6.76 42.63
N SER A 48 14.03 -6.38 43.17
CA SER A 48 13.90 -6.07 44.59
C SER A 48 13.83 -7.34 45.43
N MET A 49 14.32 -7.25 46.68
CA MET A 49 14.19 -8.35 47.64
C MET A 49 12.75 -8.78 47.87
N VAL A 50 11.77 -7.88 47.74
CA VAL A 50 10.34 -8.19 47.91
C VAL A 50 9.86 -9.16 46.84
N SER A 51 10.21 -8.95 45.56
CA SER A 51 9.81 -9.86 44.48
C SER A 51 10.52 -11.20 44.59
N ILE A 52 11.81 -11.20 44.93
CA ILE A 52 12.61 -12.42 45.11
C ILE A 52 12.06 -13.28 46.27
N LEU A 53 11.72 -12.64 47.39
CA LEU A 53 11.18 -13.33 48.57
C LEU A 53 9.75 -13.85 48.34
N LYS A 54 8.91 -13.07 47.64
CA LYS A 54 7.52 -13.45 47.32
C LYS A 54 7.38 -14.34 46.08
N ARG A 55 8.45 -14.51 45.28
CA ARG A 55 8.47 -15.24 44.00
C ARG A 55 7.37 -14.80 43.03
N CYS A 56 7.11 -13.49 42.98
CA CYS A 56 6.12 -12.90 42.09
C CYS A 56 6.81 -11.89 41.16
N PRO A 57 7.41 -12.33 40.05
CA PRO A 57 7.88 -11.41 39.01
C PRO A 57 6.68 -10.83 38.24
N ILE A 58 6.81 -9.57 37.81
CA ILE A 58 5.86 -8.90 36.92
C ILE A 58 6.41 -8.94 35.50
N ASP A 59 5.57 -9.30 34.53
CA ASP A 59 5.95 -9.31 33.12
C ASP A 59 6.16 -7.88 32.58
N TYR A 60 7.16 -7.73 31.70
CA TYR A 60 7.41 -6.48 31.02
C TYR A 60 6.26 -6.12 30.08
N ILE A 61 5.93 -4.83 30.03
CA ILE A 61 4.87 -4.30 29.18
C ILE A 61 5.47 -3.98 27.81
N GLU A 62 5.06 -4.73 26.79
CA GLU A 62 5.33 -4.41 25.39
C GLU A 62 3.98 -4.27 24.67
N GLN A 63 3.43 -3.06 24.63
CA GLN A 63 2.22 -2.80 23.85
C GLN A 63 2.56 -2.66 22.37
N ARG A 64 1.70 -3.23 21.50
CA ARG A 64 1.72 -2.90 20.08
C ARG A 64 1.37 -1.43 19.93
N VAL A 65 2.33 -0.66 19.45
CA VAL A 65 2.16 0.77 19.19
C VAL A 65 1.33 0.94 17.93
N PHE A 66 0.51 1.99 17.87
CA PHE A 66 -0.19 2.35 16.64
C PHE A 66 0.79 2.44 15.49
N ILE A 67 0.46 1.74 14.41
CA ILE A 67 1.25 1.75 13.19
C ILE A 67 0.66 2.84 12.30
N ASN A 68 1.53 3.64 11.68
CA ASN A 68 1.11 4.63 10.72
C ASN A 68 0.80 3.91 9.39
N PRO A 69 -0.47 3.78 8.98
CA PRO A 69 -0.82 3.05 7.76
C PRO A 69 -0.22 3.70 6.51
N HIS A 70 0.00 5.02 6.53
CA HIS A 70 0.62 5.73 5.41
C HIS A 70 2.07 5.28 5.20
N GLU A 71 2.87 5.27 6.27
CA GLU A 71 4.27 4.82 6.20
C GLU A 71 4.38 3.37 5.74
N ILE A 72 3.46 2.50 6.16
CA ILE A 72 3.46 1.11 5.70
C ILE A 72 3.17 1.03 4.21
N ILE A 73 2.14 1.74 3.74
CA ILE A 73 1.74 1.71 2.33
C ILE A 73 2.86 2.28 1.45
N ASP A 74 3.49 3.38 1.88
CA ASP A 74 4.61 3.98 1.16
C ASP A 74 5.80 3.01 1.10
N LEU A 75 6.14 2.35 2.21
CA LEU A 75 7.19 1.34 2.26
C LEU A 75 6.87 0.11 1.40
N LEU A 76 5.61 -0.35 1.39
CA LEU A 76 5.17 -1.45 0.51
C LEU A 76 5.31 -1.08 -0.96
N ASN A 77 4.87 0.13 -1.32
CA ASN A 77 4.99 0.64 -2.68
C ASN A 77 6.45 0.76 -3.10
N GLU A 78 7.32 1.27 -2.24
CA GLU A 78 8.75 1.39 -2.50
C GLU A 78 9.41 0.03 -2.71
N VAL A 79 9.13 -0.95 -1.84
CA VAL A 79 9.68 -2.31 -1.96
C VAL A 79 9.23 -2.96 -3.27
N HIS A 80 7.94 -2.97 -3.57
CA HIS A 80 7.45 -3.60 -4.80
C HIS A 80 7.87 -2.84 -6.06
N ALA A 81 7.96 -1.50 -6.03
CA ALA A 81 8.51 -0.74 -7.13
C ALA A 81 9.99 -1.08 -7.37
N HIS A 82 10.78 -1.27 -6.32
CA HIS A 82 12.17 -1.71 -6.43
C HIS A 82 12.27 -3.11 -7.06
N GLU A 83 11.50 -4.07 -6.55
CA GLU A 83 11.43 -5.44 -7.09
C GLU A 83 11.07 -5.44 -8.60
N ILE A 84 10.07 -4.65 -8.99
CA ILE A 84 9.57 -4.62 -10.38
C ILE A 84 10.52 -3.85 -11.31
N LEU A 85 10.96 -2.64 -10.92
CA LEU A 85 11.65 -1.71 -11.82
C LEU A 85 13.18 -1.84 -11.75
N ILE A 86 13.74 -2.15 -10.58
CA ILE A 86 15.19 -2.21 -10.36
C ILE A 86 15.71 -3.65 -10.47
N ASP A 87 15.13 -4.57 -9.72
CA ASP A 87 15.57 -5.97 -9.72
C ASP A 87 15.02 -6.72 -10.95
N GLY A 88 13.76 -6.44 -11.31
CA GLY A 88 13.03 -7.14 -12.35
C GLY A 88 12.57 -8.54 -11.96
N ILE A 89 12.63 -8.86 -10.68
CA ILE A 89 12.10 -10.08 -10.08
C ILE A 89 11.23 -9.64 -8.92
N PHE A 90 9.95 -9.97 -8.98
CA PHE A 90 8.98 -9.47 -8.00
C PHE A 90 7.95 -10.52 -7.62
N ASN A 91 7.34 -10.31 -6.45
CA ASN A 91 6.23 -11.12 -5.99
C ASN A 91 4.96 -10.81 -6.81
N GLY A 92 4.48 -11.81 -7.55
CA GLY A 92 3.28 -11.70 -8.39
C GLY A 92 1.96 -11.72 -7.60
N ASP A 93 1.98 -12.16 -6.34
CA ASP A 93 0.81 -12.18 -5.45
C ASP A 93 1.17 -11.67 -4.04
N PRO A 94 1.33 -10.35 -3.85
CA PRO A 94 1.60 -9.75 -2.55
C PRO A 94 0.32 -9.70 -1.68
N HIS A 95 -0.23 -10.87 -1.35
CA HIS A 95 -1.39 -10.99 -0.48
C HIS A 95 -1.05 -10.54 0.96
N PRO A 96 -1.93 -9.80 1.67
CA PRO A 96 -1.73 -9.41 3.07
C PRO A 96 -1.26 -10.51 4.03
N GLY A 97 -1.61 -11.78 3.78
CA GLY A 97 -1.12 -12.92 4.59
C GLY A 97 0.39 -13.14 4.52
N ASN A 98 1.05 -12.63 3.47
CA ASN A 98 2.47 -12.80 3.20
C ASN A 98 3.33 -11.61 3.66
N ILE A 99 2.69 -10.59 4.23
CA ILE A 99 3.30 -9.31 4.60
C ILE A 99 3.27 -9.17 6.13
N PHE A 100 4.46 -9.16 6.73
CA PHE A 100 4.63 -9.05 8.18
C PHE A 100 5.24 -7.70 8.55
N LEU A 101 4.63 -7.01 9.49
CA LEU A 101 5.22 -5.82 10.09
C LEU A 101 6.14 -6.23 11.24
N LEU A 102 7.42 -5.91 11.09
CA LEU A 102 8.45 -6.24 12.06
C LEU A 102 8.56 -5.13 13.12
N LYS A 103 8.99 -5.51 14.33
CA LYS A 103 9.12 -4.59 15.48
C LYS A 103 10.05 -3.39 15.22
N ASN A 104 10.97 -3.52 14.27
CA ASN A 104 11.92 -2.49 13.87
C ASN A 104 11.39 -1.57 12.75
N GLY A 105 10.10 -1.65 12.41
CA GLY A 105 9.50 -0.83 11.35
C GLY A 105 9.82 -1.31 9.93
N LYS A 106 10.43 -2.50 9.78
CA LYS A 106 10.62 -3.14 8.49
C LYS A 106 9.42 -4.02 8.12
N ILE A 107 9.35 -4.38 6.85
CA ILE A 107 8.40 -5.35 6.33
C ILE A 107 9.14 -6.66 6.04
N GLY A 108 8.57 -7.77 6.49
CA GLY A 108 8.98 -9.11 6.13
C GLY A 108 8.03 -9.68 5.08
N LEU A 109 8.58 -10.10 3.95
CA LEU A 109 7.86 -10.83 2.90
C LEU A 109 8.26 -12.30 3.02
N ILE A 110 7.29 -13.21 3.12
CA ILE A 110 7.58 -14.63 3.43
C ILE A 110 7.25 -15.61 2.31
N ASP A 111 6.39 -15.21 1.37
CA ASP A 111 5.91 -16.09 0.31
C ASP A 111 6.35 -15.56 -1.04
N PHE A 112 7.18 -16.35 -1.70
CA PHE A 112 7.66 -16.15 -3.07
C PHE A 112 7.25 -17.34 -3.95
N GLY A 113 6.12 -17.99 -3.65
CA GLY A 113 5.58 -19.09 -4.43
C GLY A 113 5.12 -18.66 -5.83
N GLN A 114 4.78 -17.38 -6.02
CA GLN A 114 4.47 -16.77 -7.30
C GLN A 114 5.43 -15.61 -7.59
N VAL A 115 6.56 -15.92 -8.23
CA VAL A 115 7.54 -14.91 -8.67
C VAL A 115 7.42 -14.70 -10.16
N GLN A 116 7.49 -13.44 -10.58
CA GLN A 116 7.53 -13.05 -11.98
C GLN A 116 8.84 -12.34 -12.30
N GLU A 117 9.37 -12.58 -13.50
CA GLU A 117 10.58 -11.92 -13.99
C GLU A 117 10.28 -11.04 -15.20
N PHE A 118 10.71 -9.78 -15.15
CA PHE A 118 10.67 -8.83 -16.24
C PHE A 118 12.07 -8.52 -16.77
N SER A 119 12.30 -8.86 -18.04
CA SER A 119 13.45 -8.35 -18.80
C SER A 119 13.55 -6.83 -18.73
N LEU A 120 14.76 -6.28 -18.85
CA LEU A 120 15.00 -4.82 -18.87
C LEU A 120 14.09 -4.08 -19.86
N SER A 121 13.86 -4.65 -21.05
CA SER A 121 12.96 -4.08 -22.05
C SER A 121 11.53 -3.92 -21.53
N ARG A 122 10.98 -4.93 -20.83
CA ARG A 122 9.64 -4.88 -20.24
C ARG A 122 9.56 -3.86 -19.11
N ARG A 123 10.60 -3.79 -18.26
CA ARG A 123 10.69 -2.80 -17.18
C ARG A 123 10.68 -1.37 -17.70
N LEU A 124 11.49 -1.08 -18.72
CA LEU A 124 11.52 0.25 -19.35
C LEU A 124 10.19 0.61 -20.01
N LYS A 125 9.52 -0.35 -20.66
CA LYS A 125 8.17 -0.13 -21.20
C LYS A 125 7.16 0.18 -20.09
N LEU A 126 7.18 -0.55 -18.98
CA LEU A 126 6.30 -0.29 -17.85
C LEU A 126 6.58 1.09 -17.22
N ALA A 127 7.85 1.41 -16.96
CA ALA A 127 8.26 2.72 -16.42
C ALA A 127 7.77 3.87 -17.32
N LYS A 128 7.93 3.72 -18.65
CA LYS A 128 7.44 4.71 -19.60
C LYS A 128 5.92 4.84 -19.59
N LEU A 129 5.18 3.73 -19.42
CA LEU A 129 3.72 3.78 -19.30
C LEU A 129 3.30 4.57 -18.05
N ILE A 130 3.95 4.34 -16.91
CA ILE A 130 3.67 5.05 -15.65
C ILE A 130 3.86 6.57 -15.83
N VAL A 131 4.95 7.00 -16.47
CA VAL A 131 5.21 8.42 -16.77
C VAL A 131 4.14 8.99 -17.72
N LEU A 132 3.77 8.26 -18.77
CA LEU A 132 2.72 8.68 -19.70
C LEU A 132 1.34 8.77 -19.04
N LEU A 133 1.03 7.93 -18.06
CA LEU A 133 -0.23 8.01 -17.33
C LEU A 133 -0.32 9.26 -16.44
N ALA A 134 0.82 9.68 -15.89
CA ALA A 134 0.93 10.87 -15.05
C ALA A 134 0.90 12.19 -15.84
N GLU A 135 1.60 12.26 -16.98
CA GLU A 135 1.86 13.53 -17.68
C GLU A 135 1.54 13.50 -19.18
N GLY A 136 1.28 12.32 -19.75
CA GLY A 136 1.13 12.11 -21.19
C GLY A 136 -0.27 12.35 -21.75
N THR A 137 -0.33 12.47 -23.08
CA THR A 137 -1.59 12.56 -23.82
C THR A 137 -2.27 11.21 -23.99
N LYS A 138 -3.58 11.23 -24.27
CA LYS A 138 -4.36 10.02 -24.55
C LYS A 138 -3.75 9.21 -25.70
N GLU A 139 -3.33 9.88 -26.76
CA GLU A 139 -2.78 9.27 -27.96
C GLU A 139 -1.46 8.54 -27.64
N GLU A 140 -0.58 9.16 -26.85
CA GLU A 140 0.69 8.56 -26.43
C GLU A 140 0.46 7.33 -25.54
N ILE A 141 -0.48 7.40 -24.59
CA ILE A 141 -0.85 6.27 -23.73
C ILE A 141 -1.33 5.09 -24.59
N VAL A 142 -2.26 5.33 -25.52
CA VAL A 142 -2.80 4.29 -26.40
C VAL A 142 -1.70 3.67 -27.26
N GLN A 143 -0.89 4.48 -27.92
CA GLN A 143 0.19 4.00 -28.78
C GLN A 143 1.19 3.15 -27.99
N HIS A 144 1.61 3.64 -26.83
CA HIS A 144 2.58 2.94 -25.99
C HIS A 144 2.00 1.64 -25.43
N TYR A 145 0.75 1.65 -24.96
CA TYR A 145 0.10 0.46 -24.40
C TYR A 145 -0.15 -0.63 -25.46
N VAL A 146 -0.48 -0.23 -26.69
CA VAL A 146 -0.54 -1.17 -27.84
C VAL A 146 0.85 -1.73 -28.16
N SER A 147 1.92 -0.92 -28.09
CA SER A 147 3.31 -1.37 -28.30
C SER A 147 3.82 -2.36 -27.23
N MET A 148 3.14 -2.40 -26.07
CA MET A 148 3.36 -3.39 -25.02
C MET A 148 2.68 -4.73 -25.31
N GLY A 149 1.85 -4.80 -26.36
CA GLY A 149 1.16 -6.01 -26.81
C GLY A 149 -0.34 -6.05 -26.48
N THR A 150 -0.89 -4.99 -25.88
CA THR A 150 -2.32 -4.93 -25.56
C THR A 150 -3.17 -4.96 -26.81
N ARG A 151 -4.16 -5.85 -26.84
CA ARG A 151 -5.13 -5.99 -27.93
C ARG A 151 -6.55 -6.05 -27.38
N THR A 152 -7.46 -5.30 -27.99
CA THR A 152 -8.89 -5.37 -27.72
C THR A 152 -9.62 -5.79 -29.00
N ARG A 153 -10.86 -6.29 -28.87
CA ARG A 153 -11.63 -6.84 -30.00
C ARG A 153 -11.73 -5.87 -31.19
N TYR A 154 -11.91 -4.59 -30.91
CA TYR A 154 -12.11 -3.54 -31.93
C TYR A 154 -10.97 -2.52 -31.97
N MET A 155 -9.90 -2.70 -31.18
CA MET A 155 -8.79 -1.75 -31.06
C MET A 155 -9.24 -0.30 -30.83
N ASN A 156 -10.37 -0.10 -30.12
CA ASN A 156 -10.92 1.23 -29.87
C ASN A 156 -9.96 2.01 -28.94
N PRO A 157 -9.42 3.17 -29.38
CA PRO A 157 -8.50 3.98 -28.57
C PRO A 157 -9.05 4.39 -27.22
N TYR A 158 -10.36 4.66 -27.12
CA TYR A 158 -11.02 4.98 -25.86
C TYR A 158 -10.96 3.79 -24.88
N VAL A 159 -11.27 2.58 -25.34
CA VAL A 159 -11.24 1.39 -24.48
C VAL A 159 -9.81 1.08 -24.02
N ILE A 160 -8.84 1.19 -24.93
CA ILE A 160 -7.42 0.93 -24.62
C ILE A 160 -6.90 1.90 -23.56
N GLU A 161 -7.21 3.19 -23.70
CA GLU A 161 -6.80 4.19 -22.71
C GLU A 161 -7.45 3.93 -21.35
N LYS A 162 -8.75 3.66 -21.32
CA LYS A 162 -9.47 3.34 -20.07
C LYS A 162 -8.93 2.09 -19.40
N LEU A 163 -8.57 1.06 -20.16
CA LEU A 163 -7.90 -0.14 -19.63
C LEU A 163 -6.52 0.17 -19.05
N ALA A 164 -5.74 1.05 -19.70
CA ALA A 164 -4.44 1.46 -19.20
C ALA A 164 -4.57 2.20 -17.86
N ARG A 165 -5.48 3.18 -17.76
CA ARG A 165 -5.70 3.95 -16.53
C ARG A 165 -6.25 3.11 -15.39
N LEU A 166 -7.24 2.26 -15.68
CA LEU A 166 -7.81 1.39 -14.66
C LEU A 166 -6.79 0.36 -14.14
N GLY A 167 -5.92 -0.15 -15.02
CA GLY A 167 -4.94 -1.18 -14.66
C GLY A 167 -3.69 -0.65 -13.96
N PHE A 168 -3.24 0.58 -14.26
CA PHE A 168 -1.92 1.07 -13.86
C PHE A 168 -1.90 2.47 -13.21
N ASP A 169 -3.04 3.15 -13.09
CA ASP A 169 -3.14 4.50 -12.48
C ASP A 169 -4.15 4.49 -11.31
N ARG A 170 -5.46 4.54 -11.60
CA ARG A 170 -6.50 4.67 -10.58
C ARG A 170 -7.87 4.22 -11.08
N ASP A 171 -8.75 3.84 -10.14
CA ASP A 171 -10.10 3.31 -10.37
C ASP A 171 -11.21 4.27 -9.92
N ASP A 172 -10.91 5.57 -9.81
CA ASP A 172 -11.84 6.55 -9.27
C ASP A 172 -13.04 6.86 -10.20
N PRO A 173 -14.12 7.51 -9.69
CA PRO A 173 -15.32 7.79 -10.48
C PRO A 173 -15.10 8.62 -11.75
N GLU A 174 -14.01 9.39 -11.86
CA GLU A 174 -13.64 10.13 -13.07
C GLU A 174 -13.20 9.15 -14.18
N ILE A 175 -12.43 8.13 -13.83
CA ILE A 175 -11.97 7.10 -14.75
C ILE A 175 -13.11 6.13 -15.07
N CYS A 176 -13.82 5.67 -14.04
CA CYS A 176 -14.89 4.68 -14.14
C CYS A 176 -16.27 5.26 -14.49
N GLU A 177 -16.37 6.55 -14.79
CA GLU A 177 -17.60 7.24 -15.22
C GLU A 177 -18.77 7.07 -14.23
N GLY A 178 -18.47 7.22 -12.94
CA GLY A 178 -19.45 7.07 -11.85
C GLY A 178 -19.87 5.63 -11.55
N LYS A 179 -19.32 4.63 -12.24
CA LYS A 179 -19.52 3.21 -11.95
C LYS A 179 -18.40 2.69 -11.06
N ASN A 180 -18.61 1.53 -10.43
CA ASN A 180 -17.51 0.79 -9.83
C ASN A 180 -16.64 0.15 -10.94
N ALA A 181 -15.39 -0.19 -10.62
CA ALA A 181 -14.44 -0.75 -11.58
C ALA A 181 -14.99 -1.98 -12.32
N GLN A 182 -15.69 -2.87 -11.61
CA GLN A 182 -16.26 -4.09 -12.17
C GLN A 182 -17.34 -3.81 -13.23
N LEU A 183 -18.35 -2.99 -12.89
CA LEU A 183 -19.44 -2.62 -13.80
C LEU A 183 -18.93 -1.75 -14.96
N PHE A 184 -17.91 -0.94 -14.71
CA PHE A 184 -17.24 -0.18 -15.76
C PHE A 184 -16.58 -1.14 -16.76
N PHE A 185 -15.82 -2.12 -16.28
CA PHE A 185 -15.16 -3.12 -17.11
C PHE A 185 -16.14 -3.96 -17.93
N GLU A 186 -17.25 -4.41 -17.31
CA GLU A 186 -18.33 -5.10 -18.02
C GLU A 186 -18.97 -4.21 -19.10
N GLY A 187 -19.04 -2.90 -18.86
CA GLY A 187 -19.51 -1.92 -19.82
C GLY A 187 -18.60 -1.75 -21.03
N LEU A 188 -17.27 -1.86 -20.85
CA LEU A 188 -16.28 -1.75 -21.95
C LEU A 188 -16.33 -2.94 -22.92
N GLY A 189 -16.90 -4.08 -22.49
CA GLY A 189 -16.99 -5.30 -23.29
C GLY A 189 -18.21 -5.40 -24.21
N LYS A 190 -19.16 -4.46 -24.09
CA LYS A 190 -20.34 -4.36 -24.96
C LYS A 190 -20.03 -3.55 -26.21
#